data_AF-A0A1D6NHY6-F1
#
_entry.id   AF-A0A1D6NHY6-F1
#
_cell.length_a   1.000
_cell.length_b   1.000
_cell.length_c   1.000
_cell.angle_alpha   90.00
_cell.angle_beta   90.00
_cell.angle_gamma   90.00
#
_symmetry.space_group_name_H-M   'P 1'
#
loop_
_entity.id
_entity.type
_entity.pdbx_description
1 polymer ?
#
loop_
_entity_poly.entity_id
_entity_poly.type
_entity_poly.pdbx_seq_one_letter_code
_entity_poly.pdbx_strand_id
1 'polypeptide(L)'
;MSNCFNSGINKIFVMSQFNSTSLNRHIHRTYLEGGINFADGSVQVLAATQMPEEPAGWFQGTADSIRKFIWVLEDYYSHKSIDNIVILSGDQLYRMNYMELVQKHVEDDADITISCAPVDER
;
A
#
# COMPACT_ATOMS: atom_id res chain seq x y z
N MET A 1 -5.04 6.32 -2.22
CA MET A 1 -5.68 6.37 -0.89
C MET A 1 -7.21 6.34 -0.97
N SER A 2 -7.87 7.33 -1.58
CA SER A 2 -9.34 7.38 -1.62
C SER A 2 -10.00 6.15 -2.25
N ASN A 3 -9.41 5.58 -3.32
CA ASN A 3 -9.89 4.32 -3.91
C ASN A 3 -9.86 3.16 -2.90
N CYS A 4 -8.84 3.07 -2.04
CA CYS A 4 -8.74 2.02 -1.02
C CYS A 4 -9.92 2.11 -0.04
N PHE A 5 -10.16 3.31 0.50
CA PHE A 5 -11.26 3.56 1.42
C PHE A 5 -12.63 3.32 0.77
N ASN A 6 -12.83 3.80 -0.45
CA ASN A 6 -14.07 3.57 -1.20
C ASN A 6 -14.31 2.09 -1.54
N SER A 7 -13.24 1.28 -1.56
CA SER A 7 -13.29 -0.17 -1.76
C SER A 7 -13.38 -0.95 -0.43
N GLY A 8 -13.51 -0.28 0.72
CA GLY A 8 -13.55 -0.93 2.04
C GLY A 8 -12.19 -1.42 2.57
N ILE A 9 -11.08 -1.10 1.89
CA ILE A 9 -9.72 -1.45 2.32
C ILE A 9 -9.22 -0.39 3.31
N ASN A 10 -9.09 -0.79 4.58
CA ASN A 10 -8.79 0.11 5.70
C ASN A 10 -7.43 -0.14 6.38
N LYS A 11 -6.68 -1.18 5.98
CA LYS A 11 -5.30 -1.45 6.40
C LYS A 11 -4.37 -1.04 5.26
N ILE A 12 -3.65 0.05 5.43
CA ILE A 12 -2.87 0.67 4.35
C ILE A 12 -1.45 0.96 4.82
N PHE A 13 -0.47 0.46 4.08
CA PHE A 13 0.92 0.82 4.21
C PHE A 13 1.32 1.74 3.06
N VAL A 14 1.92 2.87 3.40
CA VAL A 14 2.44 3.85 2.43
C VAL A 14 3.95 3.76 2.47
N MET A 15 4.55 3.20 1.41
CA MET A 15 5.99 3.07 1.30
C MET A 15 6.56 4.33 0.64
N SER A 16 7.56 4.94 1.26
CA SER A 16 8.21 6.14 0.71
C SER A 16 9.73 6.00 0.74
N GLN A 17 10.39 6.39 -0.34
CA GLN A 17 11.86 6.43 -0.38
C GLN A 17 12.42 7.55 0.52
N PHE A 18 11.67 8.65 0.67
CA PHE A 18 12.06 9.79 1.50
C PHE A 18 11.08 9.97 2.65
N ASN A 19 11.59 10.10 3.87
CA ASN A 19 10.74 10.44 5.02
C ASN A 19 10.39 11.93 4.99
N SER A 20 9.25 12.26 4.38
CA SER A 20 8.79 13.64 4.26
C SER A 20 7.82 14.00 5.38
N THR A 21 8.19 15.00 6.19
CA THR A 21 7.30 15.58 7.21
C THR A 21 5.99 16.10 6.59
N SER A 22 6.03 16.63 5.36
CA SER A 22 4.82 17.13 4.71
C SER A 22 3.88 15.99 4.30
N LEU A 23 4.42 14.87 3.81
CA LEU A 23 3.65 13.66 3.49
C LEU A 23 3.00 13.09 4.75
N ASN A 24 3.79 12.88 5.82
CA ASN A 24 3.30 12.36 7.09
C ASN A 24 2.19 13.25 7.66
N ARG A 25 2.40 14.57 7.64
CA ARG A 25 1.40 15.55 8.11
C ARG A 25 0.12 15.52 7.27
N HIS A 26 0.23 15.42 5.95
CA HIS A 26 -0.92 15.34 5.06
C HIS A 26 -1.74 14.08 5.33
N ILE A 27 -1.08 12.91 5.37
CA ILE A 27 -1.75 11.63 5.65
C ILE A 27 -2.43 11.66 7.01
N HIS A 28 -1.73 12.15 8.04
CA HIS A 28 -2.28 12.23 9.39
C HIS A 28 -3.52 13.13 9.47
N ARG A 29 -3.45 14.35 8.92
CA ARG A 29 -4.58 15.28 8.93
C ARG A 29 -5.79 14.76 8.15
N THR A 30 -5.55 14.22 6.96
CA THR A 30 -6.62 13.85 6.03
C THR A 30 -7.29 12.53 6.41
N TYR A 31 -6.54 11.56 6.92
CA TYR A 31 -7.04 10.20 7.12
C TYR A 31 -7.07 9.73 8.58
N LEU A 32 -6.32 10.36 9.50
CA LEU A 32 -6.27 9.97 10.91
C LEU A 32 -6.98 10.98 11.84
N GLU A 33 -6.83 12.29 11.64
CA GLU A 33 -7.51 13.33 12.45
C GLU A 33 -8.94 13.63 11.98
N GLY A 34 -9.23 13.46 10.69
CA GLY A 34 -10.49 13.87 10.05
C GLY A 34 -11.74 13.04 10.36
N GLY A 35 -11.70 12.14 11.36
CA GLY A 35 -12.89 11.43 11.83
C GLY A 35 -13.34 10.21 11.01
N ILE A 36 -12.44 9.59 10.24
CA ILE A 36 -12.73 8.27 9.67
C ILE A 36 -12.59 7.23 10.80
N ASN A 37 -13.64 7.12 11.62
CA ASN A 37 -13.77 6.18 12.73
C ASN A 37 -13.73 4.74 12.20
N PHE A 38 -12.53 4.18 12.05
CA PHE A 38 -12.35 2.75 11.91
C PHE A 38 -11.94 2.16 13.25
N ALA A 39 -12.74 1.25 13.78
CA ALA A 39 -12.38 0.52 14.99
C ALA A 39 -11.12 -0.36 14.82
N ASP A 40 -10.73 -0.70 13.57
CA ASP A 40 -9.54 -1.53 13.25
C ASP A 40 -8.76 -1.07 11.99
N GLY A 41 -8.99 0.15 11.51
CA GLY A 41 -8.30 0.69 10.33
C GLY A 41 -6.98 1.34 10.71
N SER A 42 -5.91 1.07 9.95
CA SER A 42 -4.60 1.65 10.20
C SER A 42 -3.97 2.15 8.89
N VAL A 43 -3.43 3.37 8.93
CA VAL A 43 -2.58 3.91 7.87
C VAL A 43 -1.20 4.14 8.45
N GLN A 44 -0.19 3.43 7.94
CA GLN A 44 1.19 3.55 8.40
C GLN A 44 2.11 3.96 7.26
N VAL A 45 3.00 4.92 7.51
CA VAL A 45 4.01 5.35 6.54
C VAL A 45 5.33 4.64 6.87
N LEU A 46 5.81 3.84 5.92
CA LEU A 46 7.08 3.12 5.99
C LEU A 46 8.08 3.83 5.08
N ALA A 47 8.96 4.63 5.70
CA ALA A 47 10.00 5.34 4.97
C ALA A 47 11.32 4.54 4.97
N ALA A 48 12.07 4.58 3.87
CA ALA A 48 13.43 4.06 3.85
C ALA A 48 14.27 4.75 4.94
N THR A 49 14.92 3.95 5.79
CA THR A 49 15.74 4.47 6.88
C THR A 49 17.11 4.90 6.35
N GLN A 50 17.46 6.17 6.54
CA GLN A 50 18.85 6.61 6.43
C GLN A 50 19.56 6.26 7.74
N MET A 51 19.98 5.01 7.91
CA MET A 51 20.95 4.70 8.96
C MET A 51 22.35 5.03 8.44
N PRO A 52 23.15 5.85 9.16
CA PRO A 52 24.49 6.23 8.72
C PRO A 52 25.44 5.05 8.45
N GLU A 53 25.16 3.89 9.04
CA GLU A 53 26.01 2.70 9.00
C GLU A 53 25.67 1.71 7.87
N GLU A 54 24.56 1.91 7.14
CA GLU A 54 24.23 1.07 5.98
C GLU A 54 24.46 1.82 4.66
N PRO A 55 25.45 1.41 3.83
CA PRO A 55 25.63 1.98 2.49
C PRO A 55 24.44 1.73 1.55
N ALA A 56 23.47 0.88 1.96
CA ALA A 56 22.30 0.47 1.21
C ALA A 56 20.97 1.03 1.78
N GLY A 57 20.97 2.17 2.49
CA GLY A 57 19.77 2.75 3.13
C GLY A 57 18.59 3.10 2.19
N TRP A 58 18.81 3.08 0.87
CA TRP A 58 17.79 3.35 -0.14
C TRP A 58 17.17 2.07 -0.70
N PHE A 59 15.91 2.13 -1.10
CA PHE A 59 15.31 1.06 -1.91
C PHE A 59 15.98 1.00 -3.28
N GLN A 60 16.35 -0.21 -3.70
CA GLN A 60 16.86 -0.46 -5.05
C GLN A 60 15.73 -0.51 -6.10
N GLY A 61 14.46 -0.54 -5.65
CA GLY A 61 13.27 -0.54 -6.48
C GLY A 61 12.02 -0.87 -5.67
N THR A 62 10.86 -0.94 -6.33
CA THR A 62 9.56 -1.21 -5.67
C THR A 62 9.48 -2.60 -5.04
N ALA A 63 10.08 -3.62 -5.68
CA ALA A 63 10.14 -4.95 -5.07
C ALA A 63 11.08 -5.00 -3.85
N ASP A 64 12.19 -4.24 -3.91
CA ASP A 64 13.15 -4.16 -2.81
C ASP A 64 12.57 -3.43 -1.60
N SER A 65 11.74 -2.41 -1.82
CA SER A 65 11.03 -1.74 -0.72
C SER A 65 10.15 -2.73 0.03
N ILE A 66 9.30 -3.49 -0.68
CA ILE A 66 8.44 -4.51 -0.08
C ILE A 66 9.28 -5.56 0.68
N ARG A 67 10.34 -6.07 0.05
CA ARG A 67 11.24 -7.07 0.67
C ARG A 67 11.85 -6.57 1.99
N LYS A 68 12.30 -5.32 2.06
CA LYS A 68 12.89 -4.74 3.28
C LYS A 68 11.90 -4.58 4.43
N PHE A 69 10.60 -4.49 4.13
CA PHE A 69 9.53 -4.38 5.12
C PHE A 69 8.70 -5.65 5.28
N ILE A 70 9.14 -6.78 4.72
CA ILE A 70 8.38 -8.04 4.80
C ILE A 70 8.11 -8.45 6.24
N TRP A 71 9.06 -8.21 7.14
CA TRP A 71 8.93 -8.47 8.58
C TRP A 71 7.80 -7.67 9.24
N VAL A 72 7.50 -6.45 8.76
CA VAL A 72 6.34 -5.67 9.23
C VAL A 72 5.05 -6.32 8.76
N LEU A 73 5.03 -6.82 7.53
CA LEU A 73 3.86 -7.49 6.97
C LEU A 73 3.63 -8.86 7.63
N GLU A 74 4.68 -9.61 7.96
CA GLU A 74 4.62 -10.91 8.64
C GLU A 74 3.90 -10.84 9.99
N ASP A 75 4.11 -9.77 10.76
CA ASP A 75 3.39 -9.57 12.02
C ASP A 75 1.87 -9.45 11.77
N TYR A 76 1.50 -8.77 10.68
CA TYR A 76 0.11 -8.64 10.28
C TYR A 76 -0.47 -9.96 9.75
N TYR A 77 0.30 -10.73 8.98
CA TYR A 77 -0.12 -12.06 8.52
C TYR A 77 -0.32 -13.05 9.67
N SER A 78 0.55 -13.01 10.68
CA SER A 78 0.54 -13.98 11.78
C SER A 78 -0.58 -13.72 12.78
N HIS A 79 -0.97 -12.45 12.97
CA HIS A 79 -1.97 -12.05 13.97
C HIS A 79 -3.32 -11.66 13.39
N LYS A 80 -3.41 -11.32 12.09
CA LYS A 80 -4.65 -10.90 11.43
C LYS A 80 -4.82 -11.69 10.14
N SER A 81 -6.02 -12.23 9.93
CA SER A 81 -6.45 -12.93 8.71
C SER A 81 -6.40 -12.02 7.48
N ILE A 82 -5.22 -11.84 6.88
CA ILE A 82 -5.04 -11.15 5.61
C ILE A 82 -4.86 -12.21 4.54
N ASP A 83 -5.88 -12.42 3.72
CA ASP A 83 -5.87 -13.42 2.67
C ASP A 83 -5.26 -12.88 1.36
N ASN A 84 -5.33 -11.57 1.14
CA ASN A 84 -4.94 -10.93 -0.12
C ASN A 84 -4.21 -9.61 0.12
N ILE A 85 -3.15 -9.35 -0.67
CA ILE A 85 -2.45 -8.07 -0.71
C ILE A 85 -2.67 -7.37 -2.04
N VAL A 86 -3.08 -6.10 -1.96
CA VAL A 86 -3.20 -5.22 -3.13
C VAL A 86 -2.01 -4.26 -3.16
N ILE A 87 -1.16 -4.39 -4.18
CA ILE A 87 -0.03 -3.49 -4.42
C ILE A 87 -0.47 -2.39 -5.39
N LEU A 88 -0.28 -1.12 -5.01
CA LEU A 88 -0.77 0.03 -5.76
C LEU A 88 0.37 1.02 -6.05
N SER A 89 0.34 1.64 -7.24
CA SER A 89 1.19 2.79 -7.53
C SER A 89 0.61 4.07 -6.95
N GLY A 90 1.44 4.91 -6.35
CA GLY A 90 1.02 6.14 -5.67
C GLY A 90 0.93 7.38 -6.57
N ASP A 91 1.37 7.29 -7.82
CA ASP A 91 1.57 8.40 -8.75
C ASP A 91 0.53 8.49 -9.88
N GLN A 92 -0.39 7.53 -9.94
CA GLN A 92 -1.42 7.45 -10.98
C GLN A 92 -2.71 8.14 -10.55
N LEU A 93 -3.31 8.92 -11.45
CA LEU A 93 -4.61 9.56 -11.24
C LEU A 93 -5.72 8.73 -11.91
N TYR A 94 -6.50 8.01 -11.12
CA TYR A 94 -7.59 7.16 -11.59
C TYR A 94 -8.61 6.89 -10.48
N ARG A 95 -9.76 6.34 -10.87
CA ARG A 95 -10.79 5.84 -9.97
C ARG A 95 -11.06 4.37 -10.28
N MET A 96 -10.96 3.52 -9.26
CA MET A 96 -11.19 2.07 -9.39
C MET A 96 -11.73 1.52 -8.08
N ASN A 97 -12.62 0.53 -8.19
CA ASN A 97 -13.04 -0.31 -7.07
C ASN A 97 -12.14 -1.55 -7.02
N TYR A 98 -11.30 -1.66 -5.99
CA TYR A 98 -10.34 -2.76 -5.88
C TYR A 98 -10.98 -4.09 -5.52
N MET A 99 -12.20 -4.08 -4.96
CA MET A 99 -12.89 -5.33 -4.63
C MET A 99 -13.27 -6.14 -5.87
N GLU A 100 -13.50 -5.48 -7.01
CA GLU A 100 -13.73 -6.18 -8.28
C GLU A 100 -12.47 -6.95 -8.73
N LEU A 101 -11.28 -6.36 -8.53
CA LEU A 101 -10.01 -7.01 -8.83
C LEU A 101 -9.75 -8.20 -7.89
N VAL A 102 -9.98 -8.00 -6.59
CA VAL A 102 -9.78 -9.03 -5.56
C VAL A 102 -10.77 -10.18 -5.76
N GLN A 103 -12.02 -9.89 -6.08
CA GLN A 103 -13.02 -10.90 -6.35
C GLN A 103 -12.62 -11.75 -7.57
N LYS A 104 -12.19 -11.10 -8.67
CA LYS A 104 -11.69 -11.81 -9.86
C LYS A 104 -10.49 -12.71 -9.52
N HIS A 105 -9.56 -12.21 -8.72
CA HIS A 105 -8.39 -12.94 -8.26
C HIS A 105 -8.76 -14.21 -7.48
N VAL A 106 -9.71 -14.11 -6.56
CA VAL A 106 -10.21 -15.25 -5.77
C VAL A 106 -11.02 -16.23 -6.62
N GLU A 107 -11.87 -15.73 -7.52
CA GLU A 107 -12.69 -16.57 -8.41
C GLU A 107 -11.84 -17.39 -9.39
N ASP A 108 -10.73 -16.81 -9.86
CA ASP A 108 -9.81 -17.46 -10.80
C ASP A 108 -8.77 -18.36 -10.09
N ASP A 109 -8.75 -18.38 -8.75
CA ASP A 109 -7.73 -19.05 -7.93
C ASP A 109 -6.30 -18.69 -8.39
N ALA A 110 -6.09 -17.41 -8.70
CA ALA A 110 -4.85 -16.93 -9.30
C ALA A 110 -3.79 -16.64 -8.23
N ASP A 111 -2.52 -16.95 -8.49
CA ASP A 111 -1.42 -16.54 -7.61
C ASP A 111 -1.19 -15.02 -7.65
N ILE A 112 -1.36 -14.41 -8.82
CA ILE A 112 -1.13 -12.98 -9.07
C ILE A 112 -2.13 -12.48 -10.12
N THR A 113 -2.80 -11.37 -9.81
CA THR A 113 -3.69 -10.67 -10.76
C THR A 113 -3.14 -9.27 -11.05
N ILE A 114 -3.05 -8.92 -12.33
CA ILE A 114 -2.55 -7.62 -12.81
C ILE A 114 -3.68 -6.87 -13.49
N SER A 115 -3.92 -5.63 -13.08
CA SER A 115 -4.86 -4.73 -13.76
C SER A 115 -4.19 -4.09 -14.97
N CYS A 116 -4.73 -4.32 -16.16
CA CYS A 116 -4.21 -3.78 -17.42
C CYS A 116 -5.25 -2.87 -18.08
N ALA A 117 -4.82 -1.69 -18.51
CA ALA A 117 -5.61 -0.81 -19.36
C ALA A 117 -5.12 -0.93 -20.81
N PRO A 118 -6.01 -1.19 -21.79
CA PRO A 118 -5.61 -1.22 -23.19
C PRO A 118 -5.13 0.17 -23.61
N VAL A 119 -4.06 0.19 -24.40
CA VAL A 119 -3.52 1.40 -25.05
C VAL A 119 -3.44 1.12 -26.53
N ASP A 120 -3.83 2.09 -27.35
CA ASP A 120 -3.76 1.95 -28.81
C ASP A 120 -2.29 1.82 -29.26
N GLU A 121 -2.04 0.97 -30.26
CA GLU A 121 -0.73 0.93 -30.92
C GLU A 121 -0.45 2.28 -31.60
N ARG A 122 0.72 2.85 -31.29
CA ARG A 122 1.17 4.15 -31.81
C ARG A 122 1.77 4.03 -33.20
#